data_AF-A0AAW7F374-F1
#
_entry.id   AF-A0AAW7F374-F1
#
_cell.length_a   1.000
_cell.length_b   1.000
_cell.length_c   1.000
_cell.angle_alpha   90.00
_cell.angle_beta   90.00
_cell.angle_gamma   90.00
#
_symmetry.space_group_name_H-M   'P 1'
#
loop_
_entity.id
_entity.type
_entity.pdbx_description
1 polymer ?
#
loop_
_entity_poly.entity_id
_entity_poly.type
_entity_poly.pdbx_seq_one_letter_code
_entity_poly.pdbx_strand_id
1 'polypeptide(L)'
;MMPTLTPPSVLSAPQRRCRVLLTLFQPGQIATTETFSALNGVDDEIAREDITETGLEIQRYHRLAITTGQNGRYRIEGAALNQRLCLLHWLRRGLRICPTFITQQFTPALKTELKRRGIARTLYDDTNLHALINLCSRRLQKPFECRDVQFLRLFLQYCLLQHHAGIAPAFNPLQKQWAQSCAEYPLALEIGRHWQRRVMQNAPPDETLFMALLFSMIRIPDPIHDNHQQDRRLRLAVARLVLRFREMGQVRFSDEQGLNDQLYVHLAQALSRSLFAIGIDNTLPEEFSRLYPRLVRTTRDALAGFESEYGVRFSDEETGLVAVIFGAWLMQENDLHEKQIVLLTGNNGELEAHIEQQLRELTLLPLNIKHVPTQTFQKEGSPRGVALIVTPYATPLPLFSPPLIHADLSLTAHQQQQIRKILES
;
A
#
# COMPACT_ATOMS: atom_id res chain seq x y z
N MET A 1 34.82 -30.41 -14.92
CA MET A 1 34.39 -30.03 -13.57
C MET A 1 32.88 -29.83 -13.64
N MET A 2 32.09 -30.74 -13.07
CA MET A 2 30.65 -30.52 -12.98
C MET A 2 30.39 -29.41 -11.97
N PRO A 3 29.53 -28.42 -12.25
CA PRO A 3 29.11 -27.49 -11.21
C PRO A 3 28.32 -28.32 -10.19
N THR A 4 28.87 -28.46 -8.99
CA THR A 4 28.12 -28.95 -7.84
C THR A 4 27.01 -27.94 -7.58
N LEU A 5 25.83 -28.21 -8.14
CA LEU A 5 24.62 -27.45 -7.88
C LEU A 5 24.42 -27.45 -6.36
N THR A 6 24.60 -26.29 -5.75
CA THR A 6 24.19 -26.04 -4.37
C THR A 6 22.73 -26.45 -4.26
N PRO A 7 22.37 -27.29 -3.26
CA PRO A 7 20.99 -27.71 -3.09
C PRO A 7 20.08 -26.48 -2.97
N PRO A 8 18.89 -26.48 -3.57
CA PRO A 8 18.02 -25.33 -3.56
C PRO A 8 17.67 -24.95 -2.12
N SER A 9 17.70 -23.66 -1.82
CA SER A 9 17.37 -23.16 -0.49
C SER A 9 15.97 -23.60 -0.08
N VAL A 10 15.84 -24.00 1.19
CA VAL A 10 14.54 -24.31 1.82
C VAL A 10 13.68 -23.04 1.99
N LEU A 11 14.26 -21.86 1.77
CA LEU A 11 13.59 -20.57 1.91
C LEU A 11 13.02 -20.10 0.56
N SER A 12 11.77 -19.67 0.60
CA SER A 12 11.15 -18.93 -0.51
C SER A 12 11.86 -17.59 -0.74
N ALA A 13 11.80 -17.06 -1.97
CA ALA A 13 12.39 -15.76 -2.30
C ALA A 13 11.93 -14.63 -1.34
N PRO A 14 10.64 -14.50 -0.96
CA PRO A 14 10.21 -13.53 0.04
C PRO A 14 10.88 -13.68 1.41
N GLN A 15 11.18 -14.92 1.84
CA GLN A 15 11.88 -15.18 3.10
C GLN A 15 13.34 -14.78 3.00
N ARG A 16 14.02 -15.13 1.90
CA ARG A 16 15.42 -14.76 1.67
C ARG A 16 15.62 -13.25 1.62
N ARG A 17 14.80 -12.53 0.85
CA ARG A 17 14.81 -11.06 0.78
C ARG A 17 14.52 -10.41 2.14
N CYS A 18 13.59 -10.96 2.91
CA CYS A 18 13.33 -10.49 4.28
C CYS A 18 14.54 -10.69 5.21
N ARG A 19 15.26 -11.81 5.09
CA ARG A 19 16.49 -12.04 5.86
C ARG A 19 17.61 -11.10 5.41
N VAL A 20 17.78 -10.86 4.11
CA VAL A 20 18.76 -9.90 3.58
C VAL A 20 18.57 -8.54 4.24
N LEU A 21 17.36 -8.01 4.19
CA LEU A 21 17.10 -6.68 4.74
C LEU A 21 17.26 -6.62 6.26
N LEU A 22 16.73 -7.59 7.00
CA LEU A 22 16.86 -7.59 8.46
C LEU A 22 18.31 -7.78 8.93
N THR A 23 19.12 -8.49 8.16
CA THR A 23 20.57 -8.62 8.39
C THR A 23 21.28 -7.26 8.21
N LEU A 24 20.87 -6.45 7.24
CA LEU A 24 21.40 -5.08 7.06
C LEU A 24 21.05 -4.14 8.23
N PHE A 25 19.91 -4.38 8.90
CA PHE A 25 19.54 -3.67 10.13
C PHE A 25 20.14 -4.28 11.40
N GLN A 26 20.75 -5.46 11.31
CA GLN A 26 21.28 -6.18 12.47
C GLN A 26 22.54 -5.49 13.00
N PRO A 27 22.56 -5.02 14.26
CA PRO A 27 23.73 -4.34 14.80
C PRO A 27 24.96 -5.26 14.86
N GLY A 28 26.10 -4.73 14.43
CA GLY A 28 27.38 -5.43 14.46
C GLY A 28 27.58 -6.50 13.39
N GLN A 29 26.57 -6.76 12.56
CA GLN A 29 26.68 -7.72 11.46
C GLN A 29 27.47 -7.14 10.30
N ILE A 30 28.44 -7.91 9.80
CA ILE A 30 29.09 -7.63 8.52
C ILE A 30 28.20 -8.26 7.44
N ALA A 31 27.66 -7.44 6.55
CA ALA A 31 26.80 -7.87 5.46
C ALA A 31 27.58 -7.86 4.15
N THR A 32 27.96 -9.03 3.65
CA THR A 32 28.58 -9.25 2.34
C THR A 32 27.79 -10.28 1.55
N THR A 33 28.09 -10.45 0.27
CA THR A 33 27.45 -11.49 -0.55
C THR A 33 27.59 -12.87 0.09
N GLU A 34 28.79 -13.21 0.55
CA GLU A 34 29.09 -14.51 1.18
C GLU A 34 28.28 -14.71 2.47
N THR A 35 28.06 -13.62 3.22
CA THR A 35 27.20 -13.64 4.41
C THR A 35 25.77 -14.01 4.03
N PHE A 36 25.23 -13.40 2.97
CA PHE A 36 23.87 -13.67 2.51
C PHE A 36 23.73 -15.07 1.92
N SER A 37 24.70 -15.51 1.11
CA SER A 37 24.79 -16.88 0.57
C SER A 37 24.73 -17.92 1.70
N ALA A 38 25.55 -17.75 2.74
CA ALA A 38 25.58 -18.63 3.90
C ALA A 38 24.28 -18.59 4.72
N LEU A 39 23.72 -17.40 4.98
CA LEU A 39 22.50 -17.24 5.76
C LEU A 39 21.25 -17.82 5.09
N ASN A 40 21.21 -17.75 3.76
CA ASN A 40 20.07 -18.19 2.98
C ASN A 40 20.25 -19.59 2.37
N GLY A 41 21.46 -20.16 2.42
CA GLY A 41 21.77 -21.45 1.81
C GLY A 41 21.60 -21.40 0.29
N VAL A 42 22.15 -20.35 -0.34
CA VAL A 42 22.13 -20.12 -1.79
C VAL A 42 23.54 -19.81 -2.29
N ASP A 43 23.78 -19.90 -3.59
CA ASP A 43 25.01 -19.39 -4.20
C ASP A 43 25.05 -17.86 -4.27
N ASP A 44 26.22 -17.32 -4.63
CA ASP A 44 26.46 -15.89 -4.70
C ASP A 44 25.70 -15.18 -5.84
N GLU A 45 25.23 -15.91 -6.85
CA GLU A 45 24.44 -15.32 -7.95
C GLU A 45 23.03 -15.02 -7.45
N ILE A 46 22.37 -16.01 -6.85
CA ILE A 46 21.05 -15.86 -6.23
C ILE A 46 21.11 -14.85 -5.07
N ALA A 47 22.18 -14.84 -4.28
CA ALA A 47 22.33 -13.85 -3.21
C ALA A 47 22.39 -12.41 -3.77
N ARG A 48 23.10 -12.18 -4.89
CA ARG A 48 23.15 -10.86 -5.54
C ARG A 48 21.80 -10.46 -6.14
N GLU A 49 21.06 -11.41 -6.70
CA GLU A 49 19.70 -11.19 -7.19
C GLU A 49 18.77 -10.79 -6.03
N ASP A 50 18.74 -11.56 -4.94
CA ASP A 50 17.95 -11.26 -3.74
C ASP A 50 18.28 -9.86 -3.18
N ILE A 51 19.57 -9.46 -3.14
CA ILE A 51 20.00 -8.13 -2.71
C ILE A 51 19.49 -7.04 -3.66
N THR A 52 19.60 -7.26 -4.97
CA THR A 52 19.17 -6.30 -6.00
C THR A 52 17.66 -6.08 -5.93
N GLU A 53 16.87 -7.15 -5.89
CA GLU A 53 15.43 -7.08 -5.74
C GLU A 53 15.01 -6.41 -4.43
N THR A 54 15.70 -6.72 -3.32
CA THR A 54 15.47 -6.06 -2.03
C THR A 54 15.76 -4.56 -2.13
N GLY A 55 16.84 -4.18 -2.83
CA GLY A 55 17.22 -2.80 -3.08
C GLY A 55 16.15 -2.03 -3.86
N LEU A 56 15.63 -2.61 -4.94
CA LEU A 56 14.54 -2.05 -5.73
C LEU A 56 13.26 -1.87 -4.90
N GLU A 57 12.91 -2.87 -4.06
CA GLU A 57 11.73 -2.83 -3.20
C GLU A 57 11.82 -1.70 -2.17
N ILE A 58 12.95 -1.54 -1.45
CA ILE A 58 13.09 -0.48 -0.45
C ILE A 58 13.31 0.91 -1.07
N GLN A 59 13.88 0.99 -2.27
CA GLN A 59 13.97 2.25 -3.01
C GLN A 59 12.58 2.76 -3.34
N ARG A 60 11.72 1.86 -3.84
CA ARG A 60 10.36 2.19 -4.22
C ARG A 60 9.47 2.54 -3.02
N TYR A 61 9.52 1.75 -1.95
CA TYR A 61 8.58 1.91 -0.83
C TYR A 61 9.09 2.82 0.29
N HIS A 62 10.40 3.01 0.42
CA HIS A 62 10.96 3.77 1.53
C HIS A 62 12.01 4.82 1.10
N ARG A 63 12.29 4.97 -0.20
CA ARG A 63 13.33 5.89 -0.72
C ARG A 63 14.70 5.62 -0.07
N LEU A 64 15.01 4.34 0.12
CA LEU A 64 16.30 3.87 0.64
C LEU A 64 17.10 3.21 -0.48
N ALA A 65 18.41 3.21 -0.36
CA ALA A 65 19.29 2.50 -1.28
C ALA A 65 20.13 1.47 -0.53
N ILE A 66 20.39 0.31 -1.15
CA ILE A 66 21.44 -0.60 -0.70
C ILE A 66 22.70 -0.23 -1.48
N THR A 67 23.76 0.15 -0.78
CA THR A 67 25.05 0.53 -1.38
C THR A 67 26.16 -0.41 -0.91
N THR A 68 27.16 -0.60 -1.76
CA THR A 68 28.32 -1.45 -1.48
C THR A 68 29.55 -0.58 -1.24
N GLY A 69 30.20 -0.75 -0.09
CA GLY A 69 31.48 -0.12 0.22
C GLY A 69 32.65 -0.78 -0.51
N GLN A 70 33.82 -0.12 -0.48
CA GLN A 70 35.07 -0.63 -1.11
C GLN A 70 35.52 -2.01 -0.57
N ASN A 71 35.07 -2.39 0.61
CA ASN A 71 35.34 -3.67 1.27
C ASN A 71 34.27 -4.75 0.98
N GLY A 72 33.40 -4.53 -0.02
CA GLY A 72 32.32 -5.46 -0.37
C GLY A 72 31.16 -5.48 0.61
N ARG A 73 31.13 -4.57 1.61
CA ARG A 73 30.06 -4.53 2.61
C ARG A 73 28.87 -3.74 2.11
N TYR A 74 27.70 -4.34 2.24
CA TYR A 74 26.42 -3.69 1.96
C TYR A 74 25.94 -2.88 3.15
N ARG A 75 25.33 -1.72 2.88
CA ARG A 75 24.67 -0.87 3.87
C ARG A 75 23.41 -0.23 3.29
N ILE A 76 22.50 0.16 4.17
CA ILE A 76 21.32 0.94 3.80
C ILE A 76 21.66 2.42 3.92
N GLU A 77 21.37 3.19 2.87
CA GLU A 77 21.49 4.64 2.84
C GLU A 77 20.12 5.31 2.68
N GLY A 78 19.98 6.48 3.29
CA GLY A 78 18.76 7.29 3.30
C GLY A 78 18.46 7.86 4.68
N ALA A 79 17.39 8.67 4.78
CA ALA A 79 17.04 9.35 6.01
C ALA A 79 16.72 8.37 7.16
N ALA A 80 17.11 8.72 8.39
CA ALA A 80 16.87 7.88 9.58
C ALA A 80 15.37 7.59 9.80
N LEU A 81 14.48 8.53 9.48
CA LEU A 81 13.04 8.31 9.53
C LEU A 81 12.62 7.18 8.57
N ASN A 82 13.06 7.23 7.31
CA ASN A 82 12.75 6.23 6.31
C ASN A 82 13.32 4.85 6.66
N GLN A 83 14.54 4.81 7.21
CA GLN A 83 15.13 3.57 7.70
C GLN A 83 14.28 2.92 8.80
N ARG A 84 13.76 3.71 9.75
CA ARG A 84 12.88 3.20 10.80
C ARG A 84 11.53 2.73 10.26
N LEU A 85 10.94 3.44 9.31
CA LEU A 85 9.69 3.03 8.64
C LEU A 85 9.88 1.73 7.85
N CYS A 86 11.01 1.60 7.16
CA CYS A 86 11.40 0.38 6.47
C CYS A 86 11.54 -0.78 7.45
N LEU A 87 12.28 -0.60 8.55
CA LEU A 87 12.42 -1.64 9.56
C LEU A 87 11.08 -1.99 10.22
N LEU A 88 10.20 -1.01 10.46
CA LEU A 88 8.85 -1.25 10.99
C LEU A 88 8.08 -2.23 10.10
N HIS A 89 8.04 -1.97 8.79
CA HIS A 89 7.37 -2.84 7.84
C HIS A 89 8.00 -4.24 7.82
N TRP A 90 9.31 -4.32 7.65
CA TRP A 90 10.01 -5.57 7.42
C TRP A 90 10.21 -6.42 8.67
N LEU A 91 10.27 -5.82 9.85
CA LEU A 91 10.31 -6.56 11.11
C LEU A 91 8.95 -7.23 11.38
N ARG A 92 7.82 -6.54 11.12
CA ARG A 92 6.49 -7.17 11.19
C ARG A 92 6.37 -8.31 10.18
N ARG A 93 6.85 -8.11 8.94
CA ARG A 93 6.92 -9.17 7.92
C ARG A 93 7.78 -10.34 8.40
N GLY A 94 8.97 -10.07 8.92
CA GLY A 94 9.92 -11.08 9.41
C GLY A 94 9.40 -11.90 10.58
N LEU A 95 8.67 -11.30 11.51
CA LEU A 95 7.98 -12.03 12.59
C LEU A 95 6.96 -13.06 12.06
N ARG A 96 6.36 -12.80 10.89
CA ARG A 96 5.42 -13.72 10.24
C ARG A 96 6.13 -14.81 9.43
N ILE A 97 7.09 -14.43 8.57
CA ILE A 97 7.64 -15.34 7.55
C ILE A 97 9.03 -15.92 7.90
N CYS A 98 9.73 -15.34 8.88
CA CYS A 98 11.07 -15.74 9.31
C CYS A 98 11.26 -15.70 10.86
N PRO A 99 10.34 -16.24 11.67
CA PRO A 99 10.37 -16.11 13.14
C PRO A 99 11.64 -16.70 13.78
N THR A 100 12.17 -17.79 13.21
CA THR A 100 13.41 -18.44 13.69
C THR A 100 14.61 -17.51 13.56
N PHE A 101 14.74 -16.81 12.43
CA PHE A 101 15.82 -15.83 12.22
C PHE A 101 15.72 -14.67 13.21
N ILE A 102 14.51 -14.15 13.44
CA ILE A 102 14.29 -13.08 14.43
C ILE A 102 14.72 -13.53 15.84
N THR A 103 14.32 -14.73 16.24
CA THR A 103 14.54 -15.25 17.60
C THR A 103 15.99 -15.65 17.83
N GLN A 104 16.63 -16.28 16.85
CA GLN A 104 17.97 -16.87 17.01
C GLN A 104 19.11 -15.95 16.57
N GLN A 105 18.87 -14.96 15.71
CA GLN A 105 19.93 -14.10 15.18
C GLN A 105 19.69 -12.62 15.48
N PHE A 106 18.57 -12.05 15.02
CA PHE A 106 18.32 -10.61 15.14
C PHE A 106 18.19 -10.15 16.61
N THR A 107 17.40 -10.87 17.41
CA THR A 107 17.14 -10.51 18.81
C THR A 107 18.42 -10.63 19.67
N PRO A 108 19.19 -11.73 19.62
CA PRO A 108 20.44 -11.84 20.36
C PRO A 108 21.49 -10.79 19.95
N ALA A 109 21.61 -10.48 18.65
CA ALA A 109 22.53 -9.46 18.16
C ALA A 109 22.18 -8.07 18.74
N LEU A 110 20.89 -7.70 18.70
CA LEU A 110 20.41 -6.44 19.26
C LEU A 110 20.68 -6.34 20.77
N LYS A 111 20.34 -7.40 21.54
CA LYS A 111 20.59 -7.42 23.01
C LYS A 111 22.08 -7.38 23.35
N THR A 112 22.91 -8.04 22.55
CA THR A 112 24.38 -8.03 22.71
C THR A 112 24.94 -6.64 22.47
N GLU A 113 24.46 -5.95 21.43
CA GLU A 113 24.89 -4.59 21.12
C GLU A 113 24.46 -3.59 22.19
N LEU A 114 23.21 -3.65 22.66
CA LEU A 114 22.73 -2.81 23.76
C LEU A 114 23.62 -2.94 25.01
N LYS A 115 23.98 -4.20 25.35
CA LYS A 115 24.90 -4.49 26.46
C LYS A 115 26.30 -3.93 26.20
N ARG A 116 26.84 -4.12 24.98
CA ARG A 116 28.17 -3.63 24.59
C ARG A 116 28.28 -2.10 24.69
N ARG A 117 27.21 -1.40 24.35
CA ARG A 117 27.11 0.07 24.44
C ARG A 117 26.89 0.59 25.87
N GLY A 118 26.76 -0.29 26.86
CA GLY A 118 26.57 0.11 28.26
C GLY A 118 25.20 0.70 28.56
N ILE A 119 24.20 0.45 27.71
CA ILE A 119 22.83 0.91 27.94
C ILE A 119 22.26 0.16 29.16
N ALA A 120 21.58 0.86 30.06
CA ALA A 120 21.05 0.27 31.28
C ALA A 120 20.02 -0.83 30.96
N ARG A 121 20.21 -2.03 31.53
CA ARG A 121 19.35 -3.20 31.29
C ARG A 121 17.87 -2.94 31.60
N THR A 122 17.58 -2.09 32.59
CA THR A 122 16.22 -1.71 32.99
C THR A 122 15.41 -1.00 31.90
N LEU A 123 16.06 -0.56 30.82
CA LEU A 123 15.42 0.09 29.68
C LEU A 123 14.99 -0.88 28.59
N TYR A 124 15.58 -2.09 28.55
CA TYR A 124 15.39 -3.03 27.46
C TYR A 124 15.13 -4.48 27.89
N ASP A 125 15.08 -4.76 29.19
CA ASP A 125 14.66 -6.08 29.64
C ASP A 125 13.19 -6.35 29.32
N ASP A 126 12.89 -7.62 29.18
CA ASP A 126 11.61 -8.10 28.69
C ASP A 126 10.46 -7.74 29.64
N THR A 127 10.72 -7.69 30.95
CA THR A 127 9.70 -7.39 31.98
C THR A 127 9.31 -5.92 31.94
N ASN A 128 10.28 -5.01 31.94
CA ASN A 128 10.02 -3.56 31.92
C ASN A 128 9.39 -3.12 30.59
N LEU A 129 9.86 -3.66 29.46
CA LEU A 129 9.25 -3.37 28.16
C LEU A 129 7.82 -3.89 28.09
N HIS A 130 7.54 -5.09 28.62
CA HIS A 130 6.17 -5.60 28.65
C HIS A 130 5.25 -4.74 29.52
N ALA A 131 5.71 -4.31 30.70
CA ALA A 131 4.96 -3.40 31.56
C ALA A 131 4.68 -2.05 30.87
N LEU A 132 5.67 -1.49 30.17
CA LEU A 132 5.52 -0.25 29.39
C LEU A 132 4.48 -0.43 28.28
N ILE A 133 4.55 -1.51 27.52
CA ILE A 133 3.60 -1.78 26.43
C ILE A 133 2.18 -1.96 26.96
N ASN A 134 2.00 -2.66 28.09
CA ASN A 134 0.70 -2.81 28.73
C ASN A 134 0.16 -1.49 29.29
N LEU A 135 1.03 -0.60 29.78
CA LEU A 135 0.64 0.76 30.14
C LEU A 135 0.18 1.55 28.91
N CYS A 136 0.93 1.48 27.81
CA CYS A 136 0.58 2.13 26.54
C CYS A 136 -0.78 1.66 26.05
N SER A 137 -1.00 0.34 26.02
CA SER A 137 -2.28 -0.27 25.63
C SER A 137 -3.45 0.29 26.44
N ARG A 138 -3.33 0.34 27.77
CA ARG A 138 -4.38 0.87 28.65
C ARG A 138 -4.62 2.36 28.46
N ARG A 139 -3.54 3.15 28.36
CA ARG A 139 -3.61 4.61 28.16
C ARG A 139 -4.26 4.99 26.84
N LEU A 140 -3.94 4.25 25.78
CA LEU A 140 -4.55 4.44 24.47
C LEU A 140 -5.96 3.84 24.41
N GLN A 141 -6.38 3.06 25.42
CA GLN A 141 -7.59 2.24 25.41
C GLN A 141 -7.63 1.30 24.18
N LYS A 142 -6.46 0.77 23.81
CA LYS A 142 -6.24 -0.04 22.60
C LYS A 142 -5.51 -1.33 22.97
N PRO A 143 -6.16 -2.51 22.96
CA PRO A 143 -5.47 -3.78 23.21
C PRO A 143 -4.44 -4.06 22.09
N PHE A 144 -3.27 -4.56 22.47
CA PHE A 144 -2.26 -5.04 21.51
C PHE A 144 -2.30 -6.56 21.41
N GLU A 145 -2.20 -7.09 20.20
CA GLU A 145 -2.07 -8.54 20.01
C GLU A 145 -0.69 -9.04 20.44
N CYS A 146 -0.55 -10.35 20.67
CA CYS A 146 0.72 -10.96 21.06
C CYS A 146 1.86 -10.62 20.07
N ARG A 147 1.56 -10.58 18.77
CA ARG A 147 2.53 -10.21 17.72
C ARG A 147 2.94 -8.74 17.80
N ASP A 148 2.01 -7.83 18.10
CA ASP A 148 2.31 -6.40 18.27
C ASP A 148 3.20 -6.18 19.50
N VAL A 149 2.92 -6.89 20.60
CA VAL A 149 3.76 -6.85 21.81
C VAL A 149 5.18 -7.35 21.50
N GLN A 150 5.32 -8.46 20.77
CA GLN A 150 6.63 -8.98 20.36
C GLN A 150 7.38 -7.99 19.47
N PHE A 151 6.70 -7.42 18.48
CA PHE A 151 7.22 -6.40 17.59
C PHE A 151 7.71 -5.17 18.37
N LEU A 152 6.84 -4.59 19.21
CA LEU A 152 7.15 -3.40 20.01
C LEU A 152 8.35 -3.62 20.92
N ARG A 153 8.48 -4.80 21.55
CA ARG A 153 9.64 -5.11 22.40
C ARG A 153 10.95 -5.03 21.62
N LEU A 154 11.01 -5.56 20.41
CA LEU A 154 12.22 -5.51 19.58
C LEU A 154 12.46 -4.13 18.99
N PHE A 155 11.39 -3.47 18.54
CA PHE A 155 11.48 -2.21 17.85
C PHE A 155 11.86 -1.06 18.80
N LEU A 156 11.36 -1.05 20.04
CA LEU A 156 11.76 -0.08 21.07
C LEU A 156 13.24 -0.27 21.47
N GLN A 157 13.72 -1.51 21.52
CA GLN A 157 15.14 -1.81 21.73
C GLN A 157 16.02 -1.25 20.61
N TYR A 158 15.58 -1.41 19.36
CA TYR A 158 16.25 -0.83 18.22
C TYR A 158 16.25 0.71 18.27
N CYS A 159 15.12 1.34 18.60
CA CYS A 159 15.04 2.80 18.75
C CYS A 159 15.98 3.31 19.85
N LEU A 160 16.06 2.61 20.99
CA LEU A 160 16.97 2.95 22.08
C LEU A 160 18.43 2.89 21.64
N LEU A 161 18.81 1.86 20.86
CA LEU A 161 20.15 1.73 20.31
C LEU A 161 20.49 2.86 19.32
N GLN A 162 19.57 3.18 18.41
CA GLN A 162 19.75 4.27 17.43
C GLN A 162 19.87 5.62 18.13
N HIS A 163 19.02 5.89 19.11
CA HIS A 163 19.07 7.09 19.93
C HIS A 163 20.42 7.23 20.63
N HIS A 164 20.92 6.17 21.26
CA HIS A 164 22.23 6.17 21.92
C HIS A 164 23.39 6.44 20.94
N ALA A 165 23.24 6.04 19.67
CA ALA A 165 24.20 6.32 18.60
C ALA A 165 24.07 7.75 18.01
N GLY A 166 23.14 8.58 18.50
CA GLY A 166 22.87 9.91 17.97
C GLY A 166 22.07 9.91 16.66
N ILE A 167 21.48 8.77 16.28
CA ILE A 167 20.73 8.61 15.02
C ILE A 167 19.25 8.86 15.30
N ALA A 168 18.86 10.13 15.19
CA ALA A 168 17.48 10.58 15.37
C ALA A 168 16.74 10.68 14.02
N PRO A 169 15.43 10.35 13.97
CA PRO A 169 14.62 10.59 12.80
C PRO A 169 14.43 12.10 12.61
N ALA A 170 14.41 12.58 11.37
CA ALA A 170 14.14 13.97 11.06
C ALA A 170 12.75 14.10 10.42
N PHE A 171 11.96 15.04 10.91
CA PHE A 171 10.61 15.32 10.43
C PHE A 171 10.55 16.68 9.74
N ASN A 172 9.87 16.77 8.61
CA ASN A 172 9.52 18.06 8.01
C ASN A 172 8.38 18.75 8.80
N PRO A 173 8.12 20.06 8.60
CA PRO A 173 7.10 20.79 9.37
C PRO A 173 5.69 20.16 9.33
N LEU A 174 5.25 19.68 8.16
CA LEU A 174 3.95 19.04 8.00
C LEU A 174 3.87 17.72 8.79
N GLN A 175 4.92 16.90 8.72
CA GLN A 175 5.00 15.64 9.47
C GLN A 175 5.06 15.89 10.98
N LYS A 176 5.74 16.95 11.42
CA LYS A 176 5.76 17.36 12.85
C LYS A 176 4.36 17.71 13.32
N GLN A 177 3.67 18.58 12.59
CA GLN A 177 2.31 19.00 12.92
C GLN A 177 1.35 17.79 12.97
N TRP A 178 1.46 16.88 12.00
CA TRP A 178 0.66 15.67 11.98
C TRP A 178 0.92 14.80 13.21
N ALA A 179 2.19 14.46 13.50
CA ALA A 179 2.55 13.59 14.61
C ALA A 179 2.16 14.19 15.97
N GLN A 180 2.21 15.51 16.12
CA GLN A 180 1.76 16.23 17.31
C GLN A 180 0.22 16.21 17.48
N SER A 181 -0.52 16.08 16.38
CA SER A 181 -1.98 16.06 16.37
C SER A 181 -2.57 14.67 16.65
N CYS A 182 -1.76 13.61 16.58
CA CYS A 182 -2.17 12.24 16.84
C CYS A 182 -2.60 12.05 18.30
N ALA A 183 -3.59 11.16 18.51
CA ALA A 183 -4.05 10.80 19.85
C ALA A 183 -2.94 10.16 20.70
N GLU A 184 -1.94 9.57 20.05
CA GLU A 184 -0.80 8.89 20.64
C GLU A 184 0.28 9.86 21.17
N TYR A 185 0.26 11.14 20.75
CA TYR A 185 1.32 12.09 21.08
C TYR A 185 1.49 12.39 22.57
N PRO A 186 0.42 12.59 23.37
CA PRO A 186 0.55 12.78 24.82
C PRO A 186 1.22 11.59 25.51
N LEU A 187 0.89 10.37 25.10
CA LEU A 187 1.55 9.16 25.62
C LEU A 187 3.03 9.12 25.20
N ALA A 188 3.33 9.45 23.94
CA ALA A 188 4.71 9.51 23.48
C ALA A 188 5.56 10.48 24.32
N LEU A 189 5.02 11.64 24.71
CA LEU A 189 5.69 12.59 25.61
C LEU A 189 5.96 11.98 26.99
N GLU A 190 5.02 11.22 27.55
CA GLU A 190 5.21 10.52 28.82
C GLU A 190 6.36 9.49 28.74
N ILE A 191 6.41 8.71 27.66
CA ILE A 191 7.49 7.74 27.42
C ILE A 191 8.83 8.46 27.27
N GLY A 192 8.88 9.51 26.46
CA GLY A 192 10.10 10.31 26.26
C GLY A 192 10.66 10.87 27.57
N ARG A 193 9.78 11.42 28.44
CA ARG A 193 10.18 11.89 29.77
C ARG A 193 10.71 10.76 30.66
N HIS A 194 10.10 9.57 30.59
CA HIS A 194 10.56 8.42 31.38
C HIS A 194 11.97 7.98 30.96
N TRP A 195 12.24 7.91 29.65
CA TRP A 195 13.54 7.56 29.11
C TRP A 195 14.60 8.63 29.43
N GLN A 196 14.27 9.91 29.27
CA GLN A 196 15.17 11.02 29.60
C GLN A 196 15.68 10.95 31.05
N ARG A 197 14.77 10.69 32.02
CA ARG A 197 15.14 10.57 33.44
C ARG A 197 16.10 9.41 33.74
N ARG A 198 16.09 8.36 32.92
CA ARG A 198 16.89 7.14 33.14
C ARG A 198 18.17 7.07 32.30
N VAL A 199 18.23 7.78 31.17
CA VAL A 199 19.35 7.73 30.21
C VAL A 199 20.35 8.89 30.42
N MET A 200 20.02 9.90 31.23
CA MET A 200 20.87 11.10 31.47
C MET A 200 21.22 11.88 30.17
N GLN A 201 20.46 11.69 29.09
CA GLN A 201 20.56 12.43 27.83
C GLN A 201 19.19 12.99 27.47
N ASN A 202 19.15 14.23 26.97
CA ASN A 202 17.91 14.80 26.44
C ASN A 202 17.51 14.01 25.19
N ALA A 203 16.42 13.24 25.27
CA ALA A 203 15.85 12.61 24.08
C ALA A 203 15.48 13.71 23.06
N PRO A 204 15.97 13.64 21.82
CA PRO A 204 15.57 14.57 20.77
C PRO A 204 14.05 14.64 20.68
N PRO A 205 13.45 15.83 20.51
CA PRO A 205 12.00 15.97 20.33
C PRO A 205 11.44 15.03 19.24
N ASP A 206 12.25 14.78 18.21
CA ASP A 206 11.88 13.95 17.07
C ASP A 206 11.74 12.45 17.42
N GLU A 207 12.37 11.95 18.49
CA GLU A 207 12.11 10.60 19.01
C GLU A 207 10.67 10.48 19.53
N THR A 208 10.18 11.52 20.18
CA THR A 208 8.79 11.56 20.68
C THR A 208 7.80 11.58 19.52
N LEU A 209 8.10 12.34 18.46
CA LEU A 209 7.28 12.36 17.24
C LEU A 209 7.24 10.98 16.59
N PHE A 210 8.39 10.31 16.52
CA PHE A 210 8.46 8.96 15.98
C PHE A 210 7.71 7.93 16.83
N MET A 211 7.73 8.07 18.16
CA MET A 211 6.92 7.21 19.04
C MET A 211 5.42 7.39 18.81
N ALA A 212 4.95 8.63 18.62
CA ALA A 212 3.54 8.88 18.27
C ALA A 212 3.17 8.21 16.94
N LEU A 213 4.03 8.38 15.92
CA LEU A 213 3.87 7.75 14.61
C LEU A 213 3.91 6.20 14.67
N LEU A 214 4.80 5.63 15.48
CA LEU A 214 4.89 4.19 15.69
C LEU A 214 3.56 3.63 16.21
N PHE A 215 3.03 4.22 17.28
CA PHE A 215 1.78 3.75 17.87
C PHE A 215 0.57 3.99 16.97
N SER A 216 0.56 5.07 16.17
CA SER A 216 -0.51 5.32 15.21
C SER A 216 -0.53 4.30 14.06
N MET A 217 0.62 3.71 13.68
CA MET A 217 0.73 2.75 12.56
C MET A 217 0.64 1.27 12.96
N ILE A 218 0.62 0.94 14.25
CA ILE A 218 0.54 -0.47 14.68
C ILE A 218 -0.83 -1.06 14.43
N ARG A 219 -1.90 -0.28 14.66
CA ARG A 219 -3.28 -0.75 14.57
C ARG A 219 -3.92 -0.41 13.22
N ILE A 220 -4.90 -1.21 12.83
CA ILE A 220 -5.87 -0.86 11.79
C ILE A 220 -6.81 0.21 12.38
N PRO A 221 -7.11 1.31 11.66
CA PRO A 221 -8.11 2.29 12.08
C PRO A 221 -9.47 1.65 12.33
N ASP A 222 -10.25 2.20 13.25
CA ASP A 222 -11.55 1.65 13.65
C ASP A 222 -12.63 2.74 13.51
N PRO A 223 -13.51 2.65 12.50
CA PRO A 223 -14.49 3.70 12.21
C PRO A 223 -15.51 3.91 13.34
N ILE A 224 -15.74 2.88 14.18
CA ILE A 224 -16.73 2.89 15.26
C ILE A 224 -16.12 3.50 16.53
N HIS A 225 -14.93 3.05 16.92
CA HIS A 225 -14.36 3.38 18.23
C HIS A 225 -13.42 4.59 18.21
N ASP A 226 -12.86 4.95 17.06
CA ASP A 226 -11.98 6.12 16.96
C ASP A 226 -12.78 7.40 17.17
N ASN A 227 -12.40 8.26 18.11
CA ASN A 227 -13.16 9.47 18.43
C ASN A 227 -12.30 10.68 18.78
N HIS A 228 -11.00 10.63 18.47
CA HIS A 228 -10.13 11.79 18.62
C HIS A 228 -10.55 12.90 17.64
N GLN A 229 -10.11 14.14 17.88
CA GLN A 229 -10.46 15.27 17.02
C GLN A 229 -10.05 15.04 15.55
N GLN A 230 -8.88 14.45 15.31
CA GLN A 230 -8.41 14.13 13.96
C GLN A 230 -9.23 13.03 13.31
N ASP A 231 -9.67 12.01 14.06
CA ASP A 231 -10.53 10.94 13.55
C ASP A 231 -11.88 11.48 13.09
N ARG A 232 -12.48 12.38 13.88
CA ARG A 232 -13.71 13.09 13.50
C ARG A 232 -13.52 13.95 12.26
N ARG A 233 -12.41 14.67 12.17
CA ARG A 233 -12.06 15.46 10.98
C ARG A 233 -11.93 14.56 9.76
N LEU A 234 -11.27 13.41 9.90
CA LEU A 234 -11.11 12.43 8.83
C LEU A 234 -12.45 11.87 8.36
N ARG A 235 -13.33 11.45 9.28
CA ARG A 235 -14.70 11.00 8.90
C ARG A 235 -15.47 12.05 8.11
N LEU A 236 -15.41 13.33 8.53
CA LEU A 236 -16.06 14.40 7.79
C LEU A 236 -15.44 14.61 6.39
N ALA A 237 -14.13 14.46 6.25
CA ALA A 237 -13.45 14.54 4.95
C ALA A 237 -13.84 13.36 4.04
N VAL A 238 -13.96 12.15 4.61
CA VAL A 238 -14.44 10.94 3.90
C VAL A 238 -15.88 11.14 3.43
N ALA A 239 -16.79 11.62 4.28
CA ALA A 239 -18.17 11.89 3.89
C ALA A 239 -18.27 12.92 2.74
N ARG A 240 -17.44 13.98 2.78
CA ARG A 240 -17.35 14.95 1.67
C ARG A 240 -16.80 14.32 0.40
N LEU A 241 -15.82 13.41 0.51
CA LEU A 241 -15.28 12.68 -0.64
C LEU A 241 -16.36 11.82 -1.30
N VAL A 242 -17.12 11.04 -0.50
CA VAL A 242 -18.22 10.21 -0.99
C VAL A 242 -19.28 11.05 -1.69
N LEU A 243 -19.69 12.17 -1.07
CA LEU A 243 -20.65 13.11 -1.66
C LEU A 243 -20.18 13.63 -3.04
N ARG A 244 -18.93 14.10 -3.13
CA ARG A 244 -18.36 14.61 -4.38
C ARG A 244 -18.30 13.54 -5.46
N PHE A 245 -17.85 12.33 -5.10
CA PHE A 245 -17.81 11.21 -6.02
C PHE A 245 -19.21 10.90 -6.55
N ARG A 246 -20.22 10.88 -5.67
CA ARG A 246 -21.62 10.65 -6.03
C ARG A 246 -22.15 11.68 -7.02
N GLU A 247 -21.89 12.96 -6.78
CA GLU A 247 -22.31 14.07 -7.64
C GLU A 247 -21.65 14.02 -9.02
N MET A 248 -20.33 13.78 -9.08
CA MET A 248 -19.58 13.67 -10.34
C MET A 248 -19.93 12.40 -11.12
N GLY A 249 -20.10 11.29 -10.40
CA GLY A 249 -20.43 10.00 -10.98
C GLY A 249 -21.90 9.85 -11.37
N GLN A 250 -22.78 10.69 -10.81
CA GLN A 250 -24.24 10.59 -10.92
C GLN A 250 -24.78 9.22 -10.47
N VAL A 251 -24.15 8.65 -9.44
CA VAL A 251 -24.48 7.33 -8.89
C VAL A 251 -25.23 7.45 -7.57
N ARG A 252 -25.72 6.32 -7.06
CA ARG A 252 -26.20 6.19 -5.69
C ARG A 252 -25.53 5.00 -5.03
N PHE A 253 -25.32 5.09 -3.73
CA PHE A 253 -24.82 3.99 -2.91
C PHE A 253 -25.91 3.57 -1.94
N SER A 254 -26.07 2.27 -1.80
CA SER A 254 -27.17 1.70 -1.04
C SER A 254 -26.78 1.44 0.40
N ASP A 255 -25.51 1.04 0.60
CA ASP A 255 -24.84 1.07 1.90
C ASP A 255 -23.77 2.19 1.93
N GLU A 256 -24.25 3.44 2.02
CA GLU A 256 -23.36 4.60 2.13
C GLU A 256 -22.57 4.61 3.45
N GLN A 257 -23.13 4.05 4.53
CA GLN A 257 -22.44 3.98 5.82
C GLN A 257 -21.25 3.02 5.76
N GLY A 258 -21.43 1.81 5.24
CA GLY A 258 -20.34 0.86 5.04
C GLY A 258 -19.26 1.39 4.10
N LEU A 259 -19.63 2.15 3.06
CA LEU A 259 -18.67 2.81 2.17
C LEU A 259 -17.83 3.84 2.93
N ASN A 260 -18.47 4.69 3.74
CA ASN A 260 -17.77 5.66 4.57
C ASN A 260 -16.82 4.98 5.56
N ASP A 261 -17.24 3.90 6.19
CA ASP A 261 -16.44 3.16 7.17
C ASP A 261 -15.23 2.50 6.50
N GLN A 262 -15.40 1.87 5.33
CA GLN A 262 -14.30 1.26 4.57
C GLN A 262 -13.32 2.31 4.06
N LEU A 263 -13.81 3.43 3.51
CA LEU A 263 -12.98 4.53 3.05
C LEU A 263 -12.25 5.19 4.21
N TYR A 264 -12.87 5.32 5.39
CA TYR A 264 -12.19 5.82 6.58
C TYR A 264 -10.99 4.95 6.94
N VAL A 265 -11.16 3.63 6.99
CA VAL A 265 -10.07 2.69 7.29
C VAL A 265 -8.93 2.83 6.30
N HIS A 266 -9.24 2.84 5.00
CA HIS A 266 -8.23 2.94 3.95
C HIS A 266 -7.52 4.31 3.97
N LEU A 267 -8.28 5.41 3.99
CA LEU A 267 -7.74 6.77 3.89
C LEU A 267 -6.94 7.19 5.13
N ALA A 268 -7.29 6.70 6.33
CA ALA A 268 -6.45 6.89 7.51
C ALA A 268 -5.03 6.32 7.31
N GLN A 269 -4.94 5.14 6.70
CA GLN A 269 -3.67 4.49 6.41
C GLN A 269 -2.96 5.15 5.21
N ALA A 270 -3.69 5.45 4.14
CA ALA A 270 -3.16 6.10 2.94
C ALA A 270 -2.61 7.50 3.25
N LEU A 271 -3.28 8.26 4.11
CA LEU A 271 -2.83 9.57 4.57
C LEU A 271 -1.48 9.47 5.26
N SER A 272 -1.33 8.50 6.17
CA SER A 272 -0.05 8.23 6.85
C SER A 272 1.02 7.87 5.83
N ARG A 273 0.73 6.96 4.89
CA ARG A 273 1.69 6.56 3.85
C ARG A 273 2.12 7.74 2.96
N SER A 274 1.18 8.57 2.52
CA SER A 274 1.48 9.76 1.71
C SER A 274 2.34 10.78 2.47
N LEU A 275 1.98 11.12 3.71
CA LEU A 275 2.74 12.07 4.54
C LEU A 275 4.18 11.62 4.82
N PHE A 276 4.40 10.32 4.96
CA PHE A 276 5.71 9.74 5.24
C PHE A 276 6.39 9.15 4.00
N ALA A 277 5.84 9.41 2.82
CA ALA A 277 6.35 8.94 1.54
C ALA A 277 6.63 7.43 1.51
N ILE A 278 5.74 6.65 2.11
CA ILE A 278 5.75 5.20 2.10
C ILE A 278 5.00 4.74 0.85
N GLY A 279 5.70 4.06 -0.06
CA GLY A 279 5.08 3.52 -1.27
C GLY A 279 4.27 2.25 -0.99
N ILE A 280 3.39 1.91 -1.94
CA ILE A 280 2.60 0.68 -1.97
C ILE A 280 2.72 -0.02 -3.33
N ASP A 281 2.31 -1.29 -3.38
CA ASP A 281 2.39 -2.11 -4.59
C ASP A 281 1.53 -1.54 -5.75
N ASN A 282 2.03 -1.65 -6.99
CA ASN A 282 1.38 -1.19 -8.23
C ASN A 282 0.78 -2.32 -9.06
N THR A 283 0.80 -3.57 -8.59
CA THR A 283 0.31 -4.69 -9.40
C THR A 283 -1.18 -4.60 -9.74
N LEU A 284 -2.02 -4.02 -8.89
CA LEU A 284 -3.47 -3.90 -9.10
C LEU A 284 -3.93 -2.62 -9.86
N PRO A 285 -3.36 -1.42 -9.62
CA PRO A 285 -3.84 -0.18 -10.23
C PRO A 285 -3.72 -0.08 -11.77
N GLU A 286 -2.71 -0.70 -12.39
CA GLU A 286 -2.48 -0.54 -13.84
C GLU A 286 -3.57 -1.18 -14.70
N GLU A 287 -3.88 -2.46 -14.46
CA GLU A 287 -4.95 -3.17 -15.17
C GLU A 287 -6.32 -2.56 -14.85
N PHE A 288 -6.55 -2.21 -13.58
CA PHE A 288 -7.78 -1.58 -13.14
C PHE A 288 -8.02 -0.23 -13.84
N SER A 289 -6.97 0.59 -14.01
CA SER A 289 -7.09 1.88 -14.69
C SER A 289 -7.44 1.73 -16.18
N ARG A 290 -6.98 0.65 -16.83
CA ARG A 290 -7.35 0.35 -18.22
C ARG A 290 -8.80 -0.11 -18.33
N LEU A 291 -9.26 -0.96 -17.41
CA LEU A 291 -10.60 -1.54 -17.44
C LEU A 291 -11.68 -0.54 -17.00
N TYR A 292 -11.36 0.37 -16.08
CA TYR A 292 -12.28 1.30 -15.42
C TYR A 292 -11.79 2.77 -15.46
N PRO A 293 -11.48 3.34 -16.64
CA PRO A 293 -10.85 4.65 -16.77
C PRO A 293 -11.71 5.79 -16.18
N ARG A 294 -13.03 5.77 -16.42
CA ARG A 294 -13.95 6.78 -15.85
C ARG A 294 -13.98 6.72 -14.33
N LEU A 295 -13.96 5.53 -13.74
CA LEU A 295 -13.99 5.33 -12.30
C LEU A 295 -12.73 5.89 -11.64
N VAL A 296 -11.55 5.59 -12.20
CA VAL A 296 -10.28 6.11 -11.71
C VAL A 296 -10.20 7.64 -11.85
N ARG A 297 -10.61 8.20 -13.00
CA ARG A 297 -10.63 9.66 -13.20
C ARG A 297 -11.58 10.34 -12.21
N THR A 298 -12.81 9.84 -12.08
CA THR A 298 -13.81 10.41 -11.16
C THR A 298 -13.33 10.34 -9.71
N THR A 299 -12.67 9.24 -9.33
CA THR A 299 -12.06 9.09 -8.00
C THR A 299 -10.97 10.12 -7.76
N ARG A 300 -10.07 10.32 -8.73
CA ARG A 300 -8.99 11.32 -8.66
C ARG A 300 -9.55 12.73 -8.49
N ASP A 301 -10.56 13.09 -9.27
CA ASP A 301 -11.20 14.40 -9.21
C ASP A 301 -11.90 14.61 -7.86
N ALA A 302 -12.55 13.57 -7.31
CA ALA A 302 -13.16 13.58 -5.99
C ALA A 302 -12.13 13.78 -4.87
N LEU A 303 -10.97 13.14 -4.98
CA LEU A 303 -9.88 13.21 -3.99
C LEU A 303 -9.23 14.59 -3.92
N ALA A 304 -9.34 15.44 -4.94
CA ALA A 304 -8.67 16.75 -4.97
C ALA A 304 -8.98 17.62 -3.74
N GLY A 305 -10.21 17.57 -3.22
CA GLY A 305 -10.57 18.28 -1.98
C GLY A 305 -9.92 17.71 -0.73
N PHE A 306 -9.87 16.38 -0.65
CA PHE A 306 -9.24 15.67 0.45
C PHE A 306 -7.74 15.95 0.48
N GLU A 307 -7.07 15.82 -0.66
CA GLU A 307 -5.64 16.13 -0.84
C GLU A 307 -5.31 17.56 -0.39
N SER A 308 -6.12 18.53 -0.84
CA SER A 308 -5.95 19.93 -0.46
C SER A 308 -6.16 20.16 1.04
N GLU A 309 -7.10 19.48 1.68
CA GLU A 309 -7.38 19.63 3.11
C GLU A 309 -6.22 19.15 3.99
N TYR A 310 -5.53 18.09 3.56
CA TYR A 310 -4.42 17.48 4.32
C TYR A 310 -3.03 17.91 3.83
N GLY A 311 -2.94 18.67 2.74
CA GLY A 311 -1.66 19.10 2.17
C GLY A 311 -0.84 17.92 1.62
N VAL A 312 -1.51 16.92 1.06
CA VAL A 312 -0.90 15.70 0.54
C VAL A 312 -1.22 15.51 -0.95
N ARG A 313 -0.50 14.61 -1.60
CA ARG A 313 -0.85 14.06 -2.91
C ARG A 313 -0.82 12.54 -2.81
N PHE A 314 -1.92 11.91 -3.17
CA PHE A 314 -1.98 10.48 -3.31
C PHE A 314 -1.31 10.06 -4.62
N SER A 315 -0.61 8.94 -4.56
CA SER A 315 -0.04 8.34 -5.76
C SER A 315 -1.15 7.72 -6.60
N ASP A 316 -0.79 7.30 -7.81
CA ASP A 316 -1.73 6.60 -8.69
C ASP A 316 -2.18 5.27 -8.07
N GLU A 317 -1.31 4.62 -7.30
CA GLU A 317 -1.65 3.40 -6.59
C GLU A 317 -2.69 3.62 -5.49
N GLU A 318 -2.52 4.65 -4.65
CA GLU A 318 -3.51 4.96 -3.60
C GLU A 318 -4.84 5.38 -4.23
N THR A 319 -4.79 6.20 -5.28
CA THR A 319 -5.98 6.59 -6.04
C THR A 319 -6.69 5.37 -6.64
N GLY A 320 -5.93 4.43 -7.19
CA GLY A 320 -6.43 3.16 -7.71
C GLY A 320 -7.11 2.32 -6.64
N LEU A 321 -6.53 2.20 -5.44
CA LEU A 321 -7.16 1.47 -4.33
C LEU A 321 -8.45 2.12 -3.84
N VAL A 322 -8.49 3.46 -3.77
CA VAL A 322 -9.75 4.18 -3.47
C VAL A 322 -10.79 3.91 -4.55
N ALA A 323 -10.38 3.88 -5.82
CA ALA A 323 -11.27 3.60 -6.95
C ALA A 323 -11.80 2.16 -6.91
N VAL A 324 -10.98 1.19 -6.48
CA VAL A 324 -11.41 -0.20 -6.23
C VAL A 324 -12.48 -0.25 -5.13
N ILE A 325 -12.34 0.52 -4.05
CA ILE A 325 -13.35 0.58 -2.98
C ILE A 325 -14.67 1.16 -3.53
N PHE A 326 -14.64 2.28 -4.24
CA PHE A 326 -15.85 2.82 -4.87
C PHE A 326 -16.47 1.82 -5.86
N GLY A 327 -15.66 1.19 -6.70
CA GLY A 327 -16.11 0.17 -7.65
C GLY A 327 -16.80 -1.00 -6.96
N ALA A 328 -16.23 -1.53 -5.87
CA ALA A 328 -16.83 -2.61 -5.11
C ALA A 328 -18.22 -2.25 -4.57
N TRP A 329 -18.41 -1.03 -4.06
CA TRP A 329 -19.72 -0.57 -3.57
C TRP A 329 -20.73 -0.28 -4.68
N LEU A 330 -20.28 0.14 -5.86
CA LEU A 330 -21.15 0.26 -7.04
C LEU A 330 -21.66 -1.12 -7.53
N MET A 331 -20.95 -2.20 -7.20
CA MET A 331 -21.29 -3.56 -7.62
C MET A 331 -22.15 -4.32 -6.60
N GLN A 332 -22.24 -3.88 -5.33
CA GLN A 332 -22.91 -4.64 -4.25
C GLN A 332 -24.42 -4.86 -4.47
N GLU A 333 -25.15 -3.93 -5.09
CA GLU A 333 -26.60 -4.08 -5.33
C GLU A 333 -26.97 -4.61 -6.70
N ASN A 334 -25.98 -4.70 -7.60
CA ASN A 334 -26.26 -4.98 -8.97
C ASN A 334 -26.16 -6.50 -9.22
N ASP A 335 -27.32 -7.16 -9.21
CA ASP A 335 -27.67 -8.20 -10.20
C ASP A 335 -27.64 -7.62 -11.65
N LEU A 336 -26.80 -6.61 -11.94
CA LEU A 336 -26.49 -6.21 -13.29
C LEU A 336 -25.72 -7.36 -13.87
N HIS A 337 -26.46 -8.17 -14.62
CA HIS A 337 -25.92 -8.93 -15.73
C HIS A 337 -24.93 -8.00 -16.42
N GLU A 338 -23.63 -8.27 -16.30
CA GLU A 338 -22.62 -7.50 -17.02
C GLU A 338 -23.11 -7.37 -18.46
N LYS A 339 -23.48 -6.15 -18.87
CA LYS A 339 -24.07 -5.98 -20.18
C LYS A 339 -23.00 -6.29 -21.19
N GLN A 340 -23.19 -7.40 -21.88
CA GLN A 340 -22.24 -7.88 -22.86
C GLN A 340 -22.34 -6.99 -24.09
N ILE A 341 -21.26 -6.26 -24.37
CA ILE A 341 -21.09 -5.51 -25.61
C ILE A 341 -20.22 -6.36 -26.54
N VAL A 342 -20.55 -6.38 -27.82
CA VAL A 342 -19.68 -6.93 -28.85
C VAL A 342 -19.02 -5.79 -29.61
N LEU A 343 -17.69 -5.82 -29.69
CA LEU A 343 -16.90 -4.95 -30.57
C LEU A 343 -16.46 -5.77 -31.78
N LEU A 344 -16.88 -5.36 -32.98
CA LEU A 344 -16.45 -6.04 -34.20
C LEU A 344 -15.02 -5.63 -34.56
N THR A 345 -14.18 -6.64 -34.81
CA THR A 345 -12.75 -6.46 -35.13
C THR A 345 -12.43 -6.83 -36.57
N GLY A 346 -11.30 -6.35 -37.06
CA GLY A 346 -10.87 -6.44 -38.45
C GLY A 346 -9.38 -6.15 -38.60
N ASN A 347 -9.02 -5.13 -39.36
CA ASN A 347 -7.65 -4.81 -39.75
C ASN A 347 -7.07 -3.54 -39.10
N ASN A 348 -7.82 -2.86 -38.24
CA ASN A 348 -7.40 -1.61 -37.60
C ASN A 348 -7.49 -1.69 -36.07
N GLY A 349 -6.51 -2.34 -35.45
CA GLY A 349 -6.47 -2.55 -34.00
C GLY A 349 -6.37 -1.25 -33.18
N GLU A 350 -5.78 -0.18 -33.74
CA GLU A 350 -5.69 1.12 -33.05
C GLU A 350 -7.07 1.78 -32.93
N LEU A 351 -7.86 1.77 -34.01
CA LEU A 351 -9.23 2.29 -34.00
C LEU A 351 -10.14 1.46 -33.08
N GLU A 352 -9.98 0.13 -33.10
CA GLU A 352 -10.71 -0.78 -32.20
C GLU A 352 -10.41 -0.46 -30.73
N ALA A 353 -9.13 -0.32 -30.37
CA ALA A 353 -8.73 0.05 -29.03
C ALA A 353 -9.23 1.45 -28.62
N HIS A 354 -9.23 2.41 -29.55
CA HIS A 354 -9.76 3.76 -29.32
C HIS A 354 -11.26 3.74 -29.02
N ILE A 355 -12.06 3.02 -29.82
CA ILE A 355 -13.50 2.87 -29.60
C ILE A 355 -13.76 2.12 -28.29
N GLU A 356 -13.01 1.07 -27.99
CA GLU A 356 -13.14 0.35 -26.71
C GLU A 356 -12.90 1.29 -25.52
N GLN A 357 -11.85 2.13 -25.58
CA GLN A 357 -11.58 3.12 -24.55
C GLN A 357 -12.74 4.11 -24.40
N GLN A 358 -13.31 4.60 -25.51
CA GLN A 358 -14.48 5.47 -25.48
C GLN A 358 -15.68 4.79 -24.82
N LEU A 359 -15.94 3.51 -25.11
CA LEU A 359 -17.02 2.74 -24.49
C LEU A 359 -16.83 2.62 -22.97
N ARG A 360 -15.62 2.28 -22.53
CA ARG A 360 -15.27 2.20 -21.09
C ARG A 360 -15.39 3.54 -20.38
N GLU A 361 -15.19 4.65 -21.09
CA GLU A 361 -15.38 6.00 -20.57
C GLU A 361 -16.86 6.41 -20.42
N LEU A 362 -17.81 5.62 -20.94
CA LEU A 362 -19.23 5.94 -20.83
C LEU A 362 -19.85 5.53 -19.51
N THR A 363 -19.24 4.66 -18.72
CA THR A 363 -19.81 4.13 -17.47
C THR A 363 -18.76 4.01 -16.37
N LEU A 364 -19.22 4.00 -15.12
CA LEU A 364 -18.39 3.69 -13.94
C LEU A 364 -18.36 2.20 -13.62
N LEU A 365 -19.22 1.42 -14.25
CA LEU A 365 -19.43 0.00 -13.98
C LEU A 365 -18.60 -0.88 -14.93
N PRO A 366 -18.35 -2.15 -14.57
CA PRO A 366 -17.71 -3.11 -15.46
C PRO A 366 -18.45 -3.26 -16.78
N LEU A 367 -17.68 -3.25 -17.86
CA LEU A 367 -18.15 -3.59 -19.20
C LEU A 367 -17.46 -4.87 -19.68
N ASN A 368 -18.28 -5.86 -20.02
CA ASN A 368 -17.84 -7.07 -20.67
C ASN A 368 -17.88 -6.86 -22.19
N ILE A 369 -16.73 -6.51 -22.76
CA ILE A 369 -16.56 -6.27 -24.20
C ILE A 369 -15.96 -7.51 -24.84
N LYS A 370 -16.72 -8.19 -25.70
CA LYS A 370 -16.25 -9.32 -26.50
C LYS A 370 -15.80 -8.86 -27.87
N HIS A 371 -14.55 -9.13 -28.21
CA HIS A 371 -14.01 -8.92 -29.54
C HIS A 371 -14.43 -10.06 -30.46
N VAL A 372 -15.15 -9.73 -31.54
CA VAL A 372 -15.60 -10.72 -32.52
C VAL A 372 -15.16 -10.27 -33.91
N PRO A 373 -14.40 -11.09 -34.67
CA PRO A 373 -14.03 -10.73 -36.03
C PRO A 373 -15.27 -10.53 -36.91
N THR A 374 -15.26 -9.46 -37.71
CA THR A 374 -16.41 -9.07 -38.56
C THR A 374 -16.84 -10.20 -39.49
N GLN A 375 -15.88 -10.98 -40.03
CA GLN A 375 -16.15 -12.14 -40.89
C GLN A 375 -16.86 -13.27 -40.14
N THR A 376 -16.49 -13.52 -38.89
CA THR A 376 -17.14 -14.53 -38.04
C THR A 376 -18.55 -14.09 -37.69
N PHE A 377 -18.73 -12.82 -37.32
CA PHE A 377 -20.04 -12.24 -37.03
C PHE A 377 -21.01 -12.33 -38.22
N GLN A 378 -20.54 -12.11 -39.46
CA GLN A 378 -21.38 -12.23 -40.65
C GLN A 378 -21.84 -13.68 -40.92
N LYS A 379 -21.04 -14.69 -40.53
CA LYS A 379 -21.37 -16.10 -40.72
C LYS A 379 -22.26 -16.66 -39.62
N GLU A 380 -21.96 -16.30 -38.37
CA GLU A 380 -22.52 -16.94 -37.18
C GLU A 380 -23.54 -16.06 -36.44
N GLY A 381 -23.58 -14.77 -36.75
CA GLY A 381 -24.44 -13.79 -36.10
C GLY A 381 -23.94 -13.35 -34.72
N SER A 382 -24.83 -12.72 -33.94
CA SER A 382 -24.51 -12.23 -32.60
C SER A 382 -24.49 -13.38 -31.58
N PRO A 383 -23.51 -13.40 -30.65
CA PRO A 383 -23.60 -14.21 -29.44
C PRO A 383 -24.90 -13.95 -28.66
N ARG A 384 -25.34 -14.94 -27.88
CA ARG A 384 -26.51 -14.79 -26.97
C ARG A 384 -26.18 -13.82 -25.84
N GLY A 385 -27.20 -13.08 -25.37
CA GLY A 385 -27.09 -12.16 -24.23
C GLY A 385 -26.38 -10.83 -24.53
N VAL A 386 -26.18 -10.48 -25.80
CA VAL A 386 -25.55 -9.22 -26.20
C VAL A 386 -26.55 -8.06 -26.11
N ALA A 387 -26.17 -7.02 -25.36
CA ALA A 387 -26.98 -5.81 -25.20
C ALA A 387 -26.77 -4.81 -26.35
N LEU A 388 -25.56 -4.79 -26.93
CA LEU A 388 -25.15 -3.82 -27.94
C LEU A 388 -24.01 -4.37 -28.81
N ILE A 389 -24.05 -4.07 -30.10
CA ILE A 389 -22.94 -4.31 -31.03
C ILE A 389 -22.38 -2.96 -31.47
N VAL A 390 -21.05 -2.80 -31.42
CA VAL A 390 -20.33 -1.62 -31.89
C VAL A 390 -19.33 -2.06 -32.96
N THR A 391 -19.27 -1.32 -34.06
CA THR A 391 -18.36 -1.66 -35.17
C THR A 391 -17.77 -0.41 -35.81
N PRO A 392 -16.43 -0.35 -36.04
CA PRO A 392 -15.83 0.66 -36.90
C PRO A 392 -15.97 0.35 -38.39
N TYR A 393 -16.45 -0.85 -38.74
CA TYR A 393 -16.54 -1.32 -40.11
C TYR A 393 -17.97 -1.30 -40.61
N ALA A 394 -18.15 -0.86 -41.86
CA ALA A 394 -19.42 -0.97 -42.57
C ALA A 394 -19.82 -2.44 -42.66
N THR A 395 -20.84 -2.83 -41.87
CA THR A 395 -21.24 -4.23 -41.70
C THR A 395 -22.73 -4.37 -42.01
N PRO A 396 -23.14 -5.24 -42.95
CA PRO A 396 -24.55 -5.49 -43.21
C PRO A 396 -25.18 -6.21 -42.01
N LEU A 397 -26.37 -5.75 -41.60
CA LEU A 397 -27.09 -6.28 -40.45
C LEU A 397 -27.83 -7.59 -40.80
N PRO A 398 -27.68 -8.67 -40.00
CA PRO A 398 -28.58 -9.82 -40.10
C PRO A 398 -29.99 -9.44 -39.60
N LEU A 399 -31.01 -10.14 -40.11
CA LEU A 399 -32.46 -9.87 -39.90
C LEU A 399 -32.88 -9.75 -38.42
N PHE A 400 -32.20 -10.44 -37.50
CA PHE A 400 -32.38 -10.29 -36.06
C PHE A 400 -31.03 -10.05 -35.40
N SER A 401 -30.78 -8.81 -34.98
CA SER A 401 -29.57 -8.44 -34.25
C SER A 401 -29.91 -7.48 -33.10
N PRO A 402 -29.14 -7.53 -32.00
CA PRO A 402 -29.11 -6.45 -31.01
C PRO A 402 -28.85 -5.09 -31.69
N PRO A 403 -29.14 -3.96 -31.00
CA PRO A 403 -28.82 -2.64 -31.51
C PRO A 403 -27.37 -2.58 -32.00
N LEU A 404 -27.15 -2.05 -33.20
CA LEU A 404 -25.82 -1.88 -33.79
C LEU A 404 -25.49 -0.40 -33.95
N ILE A 405 -24.29 -0.02 -33.51
CA ILE A 405 -23.76 1.33 -33.65
C ILE A 405 -22.50 1.26 -34.52
N HIS A 406 -22.54 1.97 -35.64
CA HIS A 406 -21.39 2.15 -36.51
C HIS A 406 -20.60 3.40 -36.11
N ALA A 407 -19.31 3.24 -35.82
CA ALA A 407 -18.43 4.30 -35.35
C ALA A 407 -17.18 4.39 -36.25
N ASP A 408 -17.28 5.11 -37.37
CA ASP A 408 -16.22 5.22 -38.39
C ASP A 408 -14.85 5.66 -37.85
N LEU A 409 -14.84 6.56 -36.86
CA LEU A 409 -13.61 7.12 -36.26
C LEU A 409 -13.74 7.24 -34.74
N SER A 410 -14.88 7.74 -34.28
CA SER A 410 -15.17 7.97 -32.86
C SER A 410 -16.67 7.91 -32.61
N LEU A 411 -17.06 7.54 -31.40
CA LEU A 411 -18.45 7.63 -30.96
C LEU A 411 -18.89 9.09 -30.87
N THR A 412 -19.89 9.45 -31.68
CA THR A 412 -20.52 10.78 -31.63
C THR A 412 -21.27 11.00 -30.31
N ALA A 413 -21.50 12.26 -29.92
CA ALA A 413 -22.22 12.57 -28.68
C ALA A 413 -23.61 11.92 -28.60
N HIS A 414 -24.32 11.83 -29.73
CA HIS A 414 -25.60 11.15 -29.81
C HIS A 414 -25.47 9.64 -29.56
N GLN A 415 -24.49 8.98 -30.19
CA GLN A 415 -24.21 7.55 -29.97
C GLN A 415 -23.81 7.28 -28.51
N GLN A 416 -22.95 8.11 -27.94
CA GLN A 416 -22.55 8.01 -26.53
C GLN A 416 -23.77 8.08 -25.60
N GLN A 417 -24.70 9.00 -25.84
CA GLN A 417 -25.92 9.12 -25.04
C GLN A 417 -26.84 7.90 -25.18
N GLN A 418 -26.98 7.34 -26.39
CA GLN A 418 -27.76 6.12 -26.62
C GLN A 418 -27.13 4.91 -25.91
N ILE A 419 -25.81 4.78 -26.01
CA ILE A 419 -25.06 3.70 -25.35
C ILE A 419 -25.23 3.80 -23.84
N ARG A 420 -25.07 4.99 -23.24
CA ARG A 420 -25.29 5.18 -21.80
C ARG A 420 -26.67 4.72 -21.35
N LYS A 421 -27.72 5.09 -22.08
CA LYS A 421 -29.08 4.62 -21.79
C LYS A 421 -29.19 3.10 -21.81
N ILE A 422 -28.56 2.44 -22.79
CA ILE A 422 -28.54 0.97 -22.88
C ILE A 422 -27.72 0.36 -21.75
N LEU A 423 -26.64 1.00 -21.30
CA LEU A 423 -25.78 0.50 -20.23
C LEU A 423 -26.37 0.70 -18.84
N GLU A 424 -27.17 1.74 -18.65
CA GLU A 424 -27.75 2.14 -17.36
C GLU A 424 -29.20 1.66 -17.16
N SER A 425 -29.85 1.09 -18.20
CA SER A 425 -31.23 0.55 -18.15
C SER A 425 -31.38 -0.82 -17.49
#